data_AF-A0AA96DPK8-F1
#
_entry.id   AF-A0AA96DPK8-F1
#
_cell.length_a   1.000
_cell.length_b   1.000
_cell.length_c   1.000
_cell.angle_alpha   90.00
_cell.angle_beta   90.00
_cell.angle_gamma   90.00
#
_symmetry.space_group_name_H-M   'P 1'
#
loop_
_entity.id
_entity.type
_entity.pdbx_description
1 polymer ?
#
loop_
_entity_poly.entity_id
_entity_poly.type
_entity_poly.pdbx_seq_one_letter_code
_entity_poly.pdbx_strand_id
1 'polypeptide(L)'
;MKIAIKIALIWLSIFDKQRLLFKTIKPLNKYFRWFLYIATNIAFYFFISFLTRISTNYIISYNFSPFVEETMISLLMFFKILGIVLMFGFFFLEFLINFDIEKYQKQKEKKENYIRTNKLEWWRLRNCNWFLRILIYTVIFIFCFLMLLNSFLLSAQDRPLDFVAFGTFLKQFLAGYVIIVMFFDYRFVQRARNKVLQIPKFEIGEQV
;
A
#
# COMPACT_ATOMS: atom_id res chain seq x y z
N MET A 1 10.54 -12.47 13.63
CA MET A 1 10.17 -12.86 12.23
C MET A 1 11.16 -12.27 11.21
N LYS A 2 11.88 -13.15 10.49
CA LYS A 2 12.84 -12.78 9.43
C LYS A 2 12.17 -11.96 8.31
N ILE A 3 12.85 -10.93 7.80
CA ILE A 3 12.33 -10.00 6.77
C ILE A 3 11.84 -10.76 5.52
N ALA A 4 12.57 -11.79 5.09
CA ALA A 4 12.19 -12.64 3.97
C ALA A 4 10.82 -13.33 4.14
N ILE A 5 10.49 -13.78 5.35
CA ILE A 5 9.18 -14.38 5.65
C ILE A 5 8.07 -13.33 5.54
N LYS A 6 8.30 -12.11 6.02
CA LYS A 6 7.33 -11.01 5.88
C LYS A 6 7.06 -10.69 4.41
N ILE A 7 8.12 -10.56 3.61
CA ILE A 7 8.01 -10.30 2.16
C ILE A 7 7.23 -11.43 1.48
N ALA A 8 7.56 -12.69 1.78
CA ALA A 8 6.85 -13.84 1.24
C ALA A 8 5.36 -13.86 1.61
N LEU A 9 5.02 -13.55 2.86
CA LEU A 9 3.62 -13.47 3.32
C LEU A 9 2.85 -12.36 2.62
N ILE A 10 3.49 -11.21 2.38
CA ILE A 10 2.90 -10.10 1.62
C ILE A 10 2.65 -10.54 0.18
N TRP A 11 3.66 -11.12 -0.47
CA TRP A 11 3.56 -11.62 -1.84
C TRP A 11 2.42 -12.63 -1.99
N LEU A 12 2.37 -13.61 -1.10
CA LEU A 12 1.33 -14.64 -1.06
C LEU A 12 -0.07 -14.03 -0.84
N SER A 13 -0.18 -12.96 -0.05
CA SER A 13 -1.47 -12.27 0.13
C SER A 13 -1.95 -11.49 -1.09
N ILE A 14 -1.02 -11.04 -1.95
CA ILE A 14 -1.32 -10.27 -3.16
C ILE A 14 -1.61 -11.20 -4.34
N PHE A 15 -0.74 -12.19 -4.59
CA PHE A 15 -0.77 -13.01 -5.80
C PHE A 15 -1.42 -14.39 -5.62
N ASP A 16 -1.38 -14.97 -4.42
CA ASP A 16 -1.88 -16.32 -4.17
C ASP A 16 -2.71 -16.39 -2.89
N LYS A 17 -3.76 -15.55 -2.84
CA LYS A 17 -4.63 -15.42 -1.66
C LYS A 17 -5.25 -16.76 -1.24
N GLN A 18 -5.60 -17.60 -2.22
CA GLN A 18 -6.17 -18.94 -2.01
C GLN A 18 -5.10 -20.03 -1.79
N ARG A 19 -3.82 -19.68 -1.96
CA ARG A 19 -2.64 -20.55 -1.75
C ARG A 19 -2.57 -21.73 -2.71
N LEU A 20 -3.18 -21.62 -3.88
CA LEU A 20 -3.21 -22.70 -4.87
C LEU A 20 -1.81 -22.98 -5.40
N LEU A 21 -1.07 -21.92 -5.76
CA LEU A 21 0.30 -22.07 -6.25
C LEU A 21 1.21 -22.57 -5.13
N PHE A 22 1.13 -21.99 -3.94
CA PHE A 22 1.97 -22.38 -2.82
C PHE A 22 1.73 -23.83 -2.39
N LYS A 23 0.47 -24.28 -2.29
CA LYS A 23 0.15 -25.67 -1.95
C LYS A 23 0.63 -26.66 -3.00
N THR A 24 0.61 -26.27 -4.28
CA THR A 24 1.11 -27.10 -5.38
C THR A 24 2.63 -27.17 -5.42
N ILE A 25 3.32 -26.07 -5.09
CA ILE A 25 4.79 -26.00 -5.11
C ILE A 25 5.41 -26.66 -3.88
N LYS A 26 4.79 -26.52 -2.71
CA LYS A 26 5.31 -27.04 -1.43
C LYS A 26 5.76 -28.51 -1.45
N PRO A 27 4.98 -29.48 -1.99
CA PRO A 27 5.37 -30.89 -2.01
C PRO A 27 6.47 -31.23 -3.02
N LEU A 28 6.80 -30.33 -3.95
CA LEU A 28 7.80 -30.59 -4.98
C LEU A 28 9.21 -30.66 -4.38
N ASN A 29 10.11 -31.39 -5.03
CA ASN A 29 11.52 -31.45 -4.64
C ASN A 29 12.15 -30.05 -4.68
N LYS A 30 13.01 -29.74 -3.70
CA LYS A 30 13.77 -28.48 -3.61
C LYS A 30 14.37 -28.04 -4.95
N TYR A 31 15.08 -28.93 -5.65
CA TYR A 31 15.72 -28.57 -6.93
C TYR A 31 14.70 -28.19 -8.00
N PHE A 32 13.57 -28.91 -8.05
CA PHE A 32 12.50 -28.62 -8.99
C PHE A 32 11.79 -27.29 -8.67
N ARG A 33 11.62 -26.95 -7.39
CA ARG A 33 11.10 -25.63 -6.98
C ARG A 33 12.02 -24.49 -7.42
N TRP A 34 13.33 -24.62 -7.18
CA TRP A 34 14.31 -23.63 -7.63
C TRP A 34 14.32 -23.46 -9.15
N PHE A 35 14.22 -24.57 -9.89
CA PHE A 35 14.05 -24.54 -11.34
C PHE A 35 12.79 -23.77 -11.73
N LEU A 36 11.63 -24.06 -11.12
CA LEU A 36 10.38 -23.34 -11.40
C LEU A 36 10.48 -21.84 -11.10
N TYR A 37 11.11 -21.45 -9.99
CA TYR A 37 11.28 -20.03 -9.65
C TYR A 37 12.12 -19.30 -10.71
N ILE A 38 13.23 -19.91 -11.13
CA ILE A 38 14.13 -19.34 -12.15
C ILE A 38 13.44 -19.29 -13.51
N ALA A 39 12.86 -20.41 -13.95
CA ALA A 39 12.20 -20.52 -15.25
C ALA A 39 11.03 -19.54 -15.37
N THR A 40 10.21 -19.40 -14.32
CA THR A 40 9.09 -18.46 -14.30
C THR A 40 9.58 -17.01 -14.39
N ASN A 41 10.64 -16.64 -13.67
CA ASN A 41 11.19 -15.28 -13.74
C ASN A 41 11.79 -14.96 -15.12
N ILE A 42 12.48 -15.92 -15.74
CA ILE A 42 13.02 -15.77 -17.09
C ILE A 42 11.88 -15.60 -18.11
N ALA A 43 10.89 -16.51 -18.08
CA ALA A 43 9.74 -16.45 -18.99
C ALA A 43 8.97 -15.14 -18.84
N PHE A 44 8.76 -14.69 -17.60
CA PHE A 44 8.06 -13.44 -17.32
C PHE A 44 8.84 -12.20 -17.79
N TYR A 45 10.17 -12.20 -17.65
CA TYR A 45 11.02 -11.13 -18.18
C TYR A 45 10.88 -10.99 -19.70
N PHE A 46 10.91 -12.12 -20.42
CA PHE A 46 10.69 -12.13 -21.87
C PHE A 46 9.29 -11.62 -22.22
N PHE A 47 8.27 -12.09 -21.51
CA PHE A 47 6.89 -11.67 -21.73
C PHE A 47 6.68 -10.17 -21.52
N ILE A 48 7.16 -9.60 -20.41
CA ILE A 48 7.08 -8.15 -20.17
C ILE A 48 7.87 -7.38 -21.22
N SER A 49 9.06 -7.84 -21.60
CA SER A 49 9.88 -7.16 -22.59
C SER A 49 9.21 -7.15 -23.97
N PHE A 50 8.55 -8.24 -24.33
CA PHE A 50 7.74 -8.34 -25.55
C PHE A 50 6.54 -7.39 -25.51
N LEU A 51 5.76 -7.39 -24.43
CA LEU A 51 4.62 -6.47 -24.27
C LEU A 51 5.08 -5.00 -24.31
N THR A 52 6.16 -4.66 -23.62
CA THR A 52 6.72 -3.31 -23.62
C THR A 52 7.04 -2.85 -25.03
N ARG A 53 7.69 -3.70 -25.83
CA ARG A 53 8.04 -3.39 -27.23
C ARG A 53 6.79 -3.14 -28.09
N ILE A 54 5.78 -4.00 -27.97
CA ILE A 54 4.52 -3.82 -28.72
C ILE A 54 3.84 -2.51 -28.30
N SER A 55 3.71 -2.27 -26.99
CA SER A 55 3.06 -1.06 -26.48
C SER A 55 3.79 0.22 -26.88
N THR A 56 5.13 0.25 -26.82
CA THR A 56 5.91 1.41 -27.29
C THR A 56 5.67 1.68 -28.78
N ASN A 57 5.74 0.64 -29.62
CA ASN A 57 5.48 0.79 -31.06
C ASN A 57 4.06 1.29 -31.32
N TYR A 58 3.09 0.83 -30.54
CA TYR A 58 1.69 1.28 -30.65
C TYR A 58 1.53 2.75 -30.26
N ILE A 59 2.16 3.19 -29.17
CA ILE A 59 2.13 4.60 -28.72
C ILE A 59 2.73 5.52 -29.79
N ILE A 60 3.90 5.17 -30.34
CA ILE A 60 4.57 5.93 -31.40
C ILE A 60 3.68 6.02 -32.64
N SER A 61 3.01 4.91 -33.01
CA SER A 61 2.15 4.87 -34.20
C SER A 61 0.92 5.78 -34.14
N TYR A 62 0.50 6.21 -32.94
CA TYR A 62 -0.64 7.11 -32.75
C TYR A 62 -0.31 8.60 -32.92
N ASN A 63 0.98 8.95 -33.09
CA ASN A 63 1.43 10.32 -33.34
C ASN A 63 0.87 11.34 -32.32
N PHE A 64 0.94 11.00 -31.02
CA PHE A 64 0.57 11.92 -29.95
C PHE A 64 1.48 13.16 -29.93
N SER A 65 1.07 14.21 -29.23
CA SER A 65 1.99 15.30 -28.91
C SER A 65 3.20 14.76 -28.14
N PRO A 66 4.42 15.27 -28.37
CA PRO A 66 5.66 14.74 -27.77
C PRO A 66 5.59 14.56 -26.25
N PHE A 67 4.96 15.51 -25.55
CA PHE A 67 4.78 15.45 -24.10
C PHE A 67 3.94 14.25 -23.63
N VAL A 68 2.86 13.94 -24.35
CA VAL A 68 1.96 12.82 -24.02
C VAL A 68 2.66 11.50 -24.30
N GLU A 69 3.36 11.40 -25.43
CA GLU A 69 4.13 10.21 -25.80
C GLU A 69 5.21 9.89 -24.75
N GLU A 70 6.04 10.86 -24.38
CA GLU A 70 7.08 10.70 -23.36
C GLU A 70 6.49 10.25 -22.01
N THR A 71 5.37 10.85 -21.62
CA THR A 71 4.67 10.50 -20.37
C THR A 71 4.16 9.06 -20.39
N MET A 72 3.55 8.63 -21.50
CA MET A 72 3.04 7.26 -21.63
C MET A 72 4.16 6.22 -21.68
N ILE A 73 5.26 6.51 -22.38
CA ILE A 73 6.45 5.63 -22.43
C ILE A 73 7.08 5.52 -21.03
N SER A 74 7.22 6.63 -20.31
CA SER A 74 7.72 6.64 -18.93
C SER A 74 6.85 5.78 -18.00
N LEU A 75 5.53 5.92 -18.09
CA LEU A 75 4.57 5.13 -17.33
C LEU A 75 4.66 3.62 -17.67
N LEU A 76 4.82 3.29 -18.94
CA LEU A 76 5.02 1.91 -19.39
C LEU A 76 6.32 1.31 -18.82
N MET A 77 7.42 2.08 -18.82
CA MET A 77 8.69 1.67 -18.24
C MET A 77 8.61 1.48 -16.73
N PHE A 78 7.85 2.34 -16.03
CA PHE A 78 7.54 2.17 -14.61
C PHE A 78 6.82 0.84 -14.35
N PHE A 79 5.78 0.51 -15.12
CA PHE A 79 5.06 -0.76 -14.99
C PHE A 79 5.94 -1.98 -15.30
N LYS A 80 6.85 -1.88 -16.27
CA LYS A 80 7.84 -2.93 -16.55
C LYS A 80 8.72 -3.20 -15.32
N ILE A 81 9.30 -2.17 -14.72
CA ILE A 81 10.16 -2.31 -13.53
C ILE A 81 9.36 -2.89 -12.36
N LEU A 82 8.16 -2.35 -12.12
CA LEU A 82 7.28 -2.81 -11.05
C LEU A 82 6.90 -4.29 -11.23
N GLY A 83 6.56 -4.70 -12.45
CA GLY A 83 6.24 -6.10 -12.77
C GLY A 83 7.42 -7.05 -12.48
N ILE A 84 8.64 -6.67 -12.87
CA ILE A 84 9.85 -7.45 -12.60
C ILE A 84 10.09 -7.59 -11.11
N VAL A 85 10.02 -6.48 -10.35
CA VAL A 85 10.21 -6.49 -8.89
C VAL A 85 9.17 -7.36 -8.19
N LEU A 86 7.91 -7.28 -8.61
CA LEU A 86 6.84 -8.09 -8.02
C LEU A 86 7.02 -9.58 -8.30
N MET A 87 7.43 -9.96 -9.51
CA MET A 87 7.67 -11.38 -9.84
C MET A 87 8.92 -11.95 -9.20
N PHE A 88 9.93 -11.13 -8.95
CA PHE A 88 11.07 -11.54 -8.12
C PHE A 88 10.63 -11.96 -6.71
N GLY A 89 9.52 -11.40 -6.23
CA GLY A 89 8.84 -11.81 -5.00
C GLY A 89 8.50 -13.31 -4.91
N PHE A 90 8.36 -13.99 -6.05
CA PHE A 90 8.06 -15.43 -6.12
C PHE A 90 9.15 -16.31 -5.46
N PHE A 91 10.42 -15.91 -5.55
CA PHE A 91 11.53 -16.60 -4.89
C PHE A 91 11.37 -16.67 -3.37
N PHE A 92 10.69 -15.68 -2.77
CA PHE A 92 10.55 -15.61 -1.33
C PHE A 92 9.61 -16.69 -0.77
N LEU A 93 8.81 -17.36 -1.63
CA LEU A 93 7.97 -18.48 -1.20
C LEU A 93 8.78 -19.64 -0.59
N GLU A 94 10.05 -19.82 -0.98
CA GLU A 94 10.92 -20.86 -0.41
C GLU A 94 11.08 -20.70 1.11
N PHE A 95 11.09 -19.45 1.61
CA PHE A 95 11.18 -19.18 3.06
C PHE A 95 9.91 -19.55 3.82
N LEU A 96 8.78 -19.76 3.14
CA LEU A 96 7.52 -20.17 3.75
C LEU A 96 7.33 -21.68 3.85
N ILE A 97 8.19 -22.48 3.23
CA ILE A 97 8.01 -23.93 3.15
C ILE A 97 8.04 -24.59 4.54
N ASN A 98 8.96 -24.14 5.38
CA ASN A 98 9.10 -24.59 6.77
C ASN A 98 8.29 -23.73 7.76
N PHE A 99 7.56 -22.72 7.27
CA PHE A 99 6.81 -21.80 8.12
C PHE A 99 5.37 -22.29 8.32
N ASP A 100 4.89 -22.27 9.55
CA ASP A 100 3.49 -22.60 9.86
C ASP A 100 2.56 -21.43 9.52
N ILE A 101 2.17 -21.39 8.24
CA ILE A 101 1.33 -20.32 7.70
C ILE A 101 -0.13 -20.41 8.18
N GLU A 102 -0.58 -21.57 8.66
CA GLU A 102 -1.93 -21.76 9.20
C GLU A 102 -2.04 -21.18 10.60
N LYS A 103 -1.07 -21.49 11.47
CA LYS A 103 -0.99 -20.89 12.81
C LYS A 103 -0.87 -19.36 12.71
N TYR A 104 -0.02 -18.86 11.81
CA TYR A 104 0.11 -17.42 11.57
C TYR A 104 -1.21 -16.78 11.12
N GLN A 105 -1.94 -17.41 10.20
CA GLN A 105 -3.22 -16.87 9.73
C GLN A 105 -4.30 -16.88 10.80
N LYS A 106 -4.46 -17.99 11.54
CA LYS A 106 -5.43 -18.06 12.65
C LYS A 106 -5.16 -16.96 13.69
N GLN A 107 -3.90 -16.67 13.97
CA GLN A 107 -3.53 -15.57 14.87
C GLN A 107 -3.83 -14.20 14.26
N LYS A 108 -3.53 -13.99 12.98
CA LYS A 108 -3.86 -12.75 12.26
C LYS A 108 -5.36 -12.48 12.25
N GLU A 109 -6.15 -13.50 11.92
CA GLU A 109 -7.62 -13.43 11.88
C GLU A 109 -8.20 -13.17 13.26
N LYS A 110 -7.72 -13.86 14.31
CA LYS A 110 -8.12 -13.57 15.70
C LYS A 110 -7.86 -12.12 16.08
N LYS A 111 -6.71 -11.56 15.68
CA LYS A 111 -6.38 -10.16 15.93
C LYS A 111 -7.28 -9.20 15.16
N GLU A 112 -7.55 -9.49 13.89
CA GLU A 112 -8.43 -8.67 13.05
C GLU A 112 -9.87 -8.68 13.56
N ASN A 113 -10.40 -9.86 13.90
CA ASN A 113 -11.71 -10.02 14.54
C ASN A 113 -11.76 -9.30 15.88
N TYR A 114 -10.71 -9.38 16.69
CA TYR A 114 -10.62 -8.64 17.95
C TYR A 114 -10.67 -7.12 17.74
N ILE A 115 -9.93 -6.59 16.77
CA ILE A 115 -9.93 -5.16 16.44
C ILE A 115 -11.32 -4.72 15.98
N ARG A 116 -11.99 -5.54 15.17
CA ARG A 116 -13.33 -5.26 14.63
C ARG A 116 -14.39 -5.27 15.73
N THR A 117 -14.44 -6.31 16.55
CA THR A 117 -15.40 -6.44 17.66
C THR A 117 -15.28 -5.28 18.64
N ASN A 118 -14.06 -4.82 18.93
CA ASN A 118 -13.82 -3.74 19.87
C ASN A 118 -13.80 -2.33 19.24
N LYS A 119 -14.01 -2.21 17.93
CA LYS A 119 -13.94 -0.95 17.17
C LYS A 119 -12.61 -0.19 17.37
N LEU A 120 -11.49 -0.90 17.35
CA LEU A 120 -10.14 -0.38 17.63
C LEU A 120 -9.36 0.10 16.38
N GLU A 121 -10.06 0.29 15.25
CA GLU A 121 -9.45 0.64 13.96
C GLU A 121 -8.69 1.97 13.99
N TRP A 122 -9.27 2.97 14.67
CA TRP A 122 -8.66 4.31 14.79
C TRP A 122 -7.43 4.32 15.71
N TRP A 123 -7.43 3.50 16.76
CA TRP A 123 -6.25 3.28 17.59
C TRP A 123 -5.13 2.61 16.80
N ARG A 124 -5.47 1.63 15.95
CA ARG A 124 -4.51 0.99 15.03
C ARG A 124 -3.90 1.99 14.05
N LEU A 125 -4.69 2.92 13.50
CA LEU A 125 -4.18 3.97 12.61
C LEU A 125 -3.17 4.87 13.33
N ARG A 126 -3.47 5.31 14.56
CA ARG A 126 -2.58 6.17 15.35
C ARG A 126 -1.26 5.48 15.72
N ASN A 127 -1.32 4.18 15.96
CA ASN A 127 -0.20 3.34 16.40
C ASN A 127 0.45 2.56 15.23
N CYS A 128 0.17 2.94 13.97
CA CYS A 128 0.88 2.43 12.80
C CYS A 128 2.31 3.03 12.75
N ASN A 129 3.16 2.52 11.85
CA ASN A 129 4.49 3.08 11.60
C ASN A 129 4.38 4.59 11.36
N TRP A 130 5.24 5.37 12.03
CA TRP A 130 5.18 6.83 12.02
C TRP A 130 5.17 7.42 10.59
N PHE A 131 5.93 6.82 9.66
CA PHE A 131 5.96 7.18 8.25
C PHE A 131 4.61 6.97 7.54
N LEU A 132 3.98 5.80 7.70
CA LEU A 132 2.65 5.51 7.13
C LEU A 132 1.59 6.46 7.68
N ARG A 133 1.69 6.80 8.97
CA ARG A 133 0.79 7.76 9.61
C ARG A 133 0.91 9.14 8.98
N ILE A 134 2.13 9.64 8.79
CA ILE A 134 2.37 10.92 8.12
C ILE A 134 1.81 10.88 6.69
N LEU A 135 2.12 9.84 5.93
CA LEU A 135 1.67 9.70 4.56
C LEU A 135 0.13 9.75 4.45
N ILE A 136 -0.59 9.02 5.29
CA ILE A 136 -2.06 9.02 5.30
C ILE A 136 -2.60 10.42 5.64
N TYR A 137 -2.06 11.07 6.67
CA TYR A 137 -2.50 12.42 7.05
C TYR A 137 -2.21 13.46 5.96
N THR A 138 -1.06 13.36 5.29
CA THR A 138 -0.72 14.22 4.16
C THR A 138 -1.65 14.01 2.98
N VAL A 139 -2.00 12.77 2.64
CA VAL A 139 -2.98 12.49 1.57
C VAL A 139 -4.36 13.07 1.91
N ILE A 140 -4.84 12.87 3.15
CA ILE A 140 -6.11 13.46 3.61
C ILE A 140 -6.04 14.99 3.58
N PHE A 141 -4.93 15.57 4.03
CA PHE A 141 -4.71 17.02 4.01
C PHE A 141 -4.77 17.57 2.60
N ILE A 142 -4.02 16.98 1.66
CA ILE A 142 -4.01 17.38 0.25
C ILE A 142 -5.40 17.25 -0.36
N PHE A 143 -6.12 16.16 -0.07
CA PHE A 143 -7.48 15.96 -0.58
C PHE A 143 -8.46 17.03 -0.09
N CYS A 144 -8.51 17.27 1.22
CA CYS A 144 -9.36 18.32 1.80
C CYS A 144 -8.96 19.72 1.33
N PHE A 145 -7.66 19.97 1.20
CA PHE A 145 -7.13 21.23 0.71
C PHE A 145 -7.55 21.47 -0.75
N LEU A 146 -7.38 20.47 -1.63
CA LEU A 146 -7.75 20.58 -3.04
C LEU A 146 -9.25 20.82 -3.22
N MET A 147 -10.11 20.15 -2.45
CA MET A 147 -11.56 20.38 -2.49
C MET A 147 -11.91 21.83 -2.17
N LEU A 148 -11.36 22.36 -1.08
CA LEU A 148 -11.66 23.72 -0.63
C LEU A 148 -10.97 24.78 -1.50
N LEU A 149 -9.76 24.50 -1.97
CA LEU A 149 -9.03 25.35 -2.91
C LEU A 149 -9.83 25.53 -4.21
N ASN A 150 -10.42 24.45 -4.73
CA ASN A 150 -11.25 24.54 -5.92
C ASN A 150 -12.47 25.44 -5.68
N SER A 151 -13.13 25.31 -4.52
CA SER A 151 -14.25 26.20 -4.16
C SER A 151 -13.83 27.67 -4.01
N PHE A 152 -12.64 27.92 -3.46
CA PHE A 152 -12.07 29.26 -3.32
C PHE A 152 -11.74 29.87 -4.68
N LEU A 153 -11.10 29.11 -5.57
CA LEU A 153 -10.75 29.55 -6.92
C LEU A 153 -12.01 29.85 -7.77
N LEU A 154 -13.06 29.01 -7.67
CA LEU A 154 -14.36 29.27 -8.29
C LEU A 154 -15.00 30.58 -7.80
N SER A 155 -14.89 30.87 -6.50
CA SER A 155 -15.41 32.12 -5.93
C SER A 155 -14.64 33.37 -6.34
N ALA A 156 -13.38 33.20 -6.78
CA ALA A 156 -12.48 34.28 -7.18
C ALA A 156 -12.35 34.45 -8.70
N GLN A 157 -13.10 33.68 -9.50
CA GLN A 157 -12.91 33.53 -10.94
C GLN A 157 -12.96 34.86 -11.74
N ASP A 158 -13.67 35.87 -11.21
CA ASP A 158 -13.85 37.19 -11.86
C ASP A 158 -12.92 38.29 -11.30
N ARG A 159 -11.99 37.96 -10.38
CA ARG A 159 -11.12 38.96 -9.71
C ARG A 159 -9.67 38.47 -9.64
N PRO A 160 -8.68 39.39 -9.65
CA PRO A 160 -7.30 39.02 -9.39
C PRO A 160 -7.17 38.37 -8.01
N LEU A 161 -6.33 37.34 -7.90
CA LEU A 161 -6.16 36.58 -6.67
C LEU A 161 -5.61 37.49 -5.56
N ASP A 162 -6.42 37.77 -4.54
CA ASP A 162 -5.98 38.54 -3.38
C ASP A 162 -5.15 37.64 -2.45
N PHE A 163 -3.83 37.89 -2.42
CA PHE A 163 -2.89 37.14 -1.59
C PHE A 163 -3.19 37.25 -0.09
N VAL A 164 -3.82 38.35 0.36
CA VAL A 164 -4.21 38.53 1.77
C VAL A 164 -5.40 37.62 2.10
N ALA A 165 -6.39 37.56 1.20
CA ALA A 165 -7.53 36.66 1.33
C ALA A 165 -7.09 35.19 1.27
N PHE A 166 -6.18 34.83 0.36
CA PHE A 166 -5.62 33.48 0.26
C PHE A 166 -4.81 33.08 1.50
N GLY A 167 -4.00 33.99 2.05
CA GLY A 167 -3.27 33.77 3.29
C GLY A 167 -4.20 33.56 4.50
N THR A 168 -5.33 34.26 4.53
CA THR A 168 -6.37 34.09 5.56
C THR A 168 -7.09 32.76 5.42
N PHE A 169 -7.45 32.38 4.19
CA PHE A 169 -8.02 31.07 3.87
C PHE A 169 -7.10 29.92 4.32
N LEU A 170 -5.80 29.99 4.00
CA LEU A 170 -4.82 28.99 4.43
C LEU A 170 -4.76 28.85 5.95
N LYS A 171 -4.74 29.98 6.69
CA LYS A 171 -4.74 29.98 8.16
C LYS A 171 -6.00 29.34 8.74
N GLN A 172 -7.17 29.71 8.20
CA GLN A 172 -8.46 29.15 8.61
C GLN A 172 -8.56 27.65 8.33
N PHE A 173 -8.12 27.22 7.15
CA PHE A 173 -8.07 25.81 6.79
C PHE A 173 -7.14 25.03 7.73
N LEU A 174 -5.93 25.54 7.99
CA LEU A 174 -4.97 24.89 8.88
C LEU A 174 -5.53 24.78 10.31
N ALA A 175 -6.13 25.85 10.84
CA ALA A 175 -6.76 25.84 12.15
C ALA A 175 -7.92 24.84 12.23
N GLY A 176 -8.81 24.83 11.23
CA GLY A 176 -9.90 23.87 11.15
C GLY A 176 -9.42 22.42 11.06
N TYR A 177 -8.40 22.16 10.23
CA TYR A 177 -7.78 20.85 10.10
C TYR A 177 -7.19 20.36 11.43
N VAL A 178 -6.45 21.22 12.14
CA VAL A 178 -5.88 20.87 13.45
C VAL A 178 -6.97 20.55 14.48
N ILE A 179 -8.04 21.35 14.54
CA ILE A 179 -9.18 21.11 15.44
C ILE A 179 -9.83 19.76 15.14
N ILE A 180 -10.07 19.44 13.86
CA ILE A 180 -10.65 18.17 13.44
C ILE A 180 -9.75 17.00 13.86
N VAL A 181 -8.44 17.11 13.65
CA VAL A 181 -7.46 16.08 14.05
C VAL A 181 -7.45 15.90 15.57
N MET A 182 -7.46 16.98 16.35
CA MET A 182 -7.52 16.93 17.82
C MET A 182 -8.81 16.29 18.32
N PHE A 183 -9.96 16.68 17.78
CA PHE A 183 -11.26 16.11 18.14
C PHE A 183 -11.32 14.61 17.82
N PHE A 184 -10.79 14.24 16.65
CA PHE A 184 -10.68 12.86 16.23
C PHE A 184 -9.83 12.03 17.21
N ASP A 185 -8.66 12.54 17.62
CA ASP A 185 -7.77 11.89 18.59
C ASP A 185 -8.47 11.71 19.95
N TYR A 186 -9.12 12.75 20.46
CA TYR A 186 -9.82 12.71 21.74
C TYR A 186 -10.98 11.70 21.73
N ARG A 187 -11.87 11.77 20.73
CA ARG A 187 -13.12 11.00 20.73
C ARG A 187 -12.90 9.53 20.40
N PHE A 188 -12.02 9.22 19.43
CA PHE A 188 -11.90 7.87 18.89
C PHE A 188 -10.66 7.14 19.41
N VAL A 189 -9.52 7.81 19.53
CA VAL A 189 -8.26 7.15 19.92
C VAL A 189 -8.16 6.96 21.43
N GLN A 190 -8.56 7.96 22.24
CA GLN A 190 -8.46 7.87 23.69
C GLN A 190 -9.42 6.83 24.29
N ARG A 191 -10.67 6.76 23.80
CA ARG A 191 -11.63 5.72 24.19
C ARG A 191 -11.14 4.31 23.83
N ALA A 192 -10.52 4.16 22.66
CA ALA A 192 -9.96 2.89 22.22
C ALA A 192 -8.72 2.48 23.05
N ARG A 193 -7.87 3.43 23.45
CA ARG A 193 -6.71 3.18 24.33
C ARG A 193 -7.13 2.60 25.69
N ASN A 194 -8.18 3.13 26.30
CA ASN A 194 -8.69 2.65 27.58
C ASN A 194 -9.17 1.19 27.50
N LYS A 195 -9.81 0.80 26.38
CA LYS A 195 -10.21 -0.60 26.14
C LYS A 195 -9.03 -1.54 25.90
N VAL A 196 -7.97 -1.08 25.24
CA VAL A 196 -6.74 -1.88 25.02
C VAL A 196 -6.00 -2.15 26.33
N LEU A 197 -5.99 -1.20 27.27
CA LEU A 197 -5.31 -1.34 28.57
C LEU A 197 -5.98 -2.38 29.50
N GLN A 198 -7.26 -2.68 29.29
CA GLN A 198 -8.03 -3.63 30.10
C GLN A 198 -7.81 -5.09 29.68
N ILE A 199 -7.12 -5.36 28.57
CA ILE A 199 -7.08 -6.68 27.94
C ILE A 199 -5.61 -7.10 27.78
N PRO A 200 -5.22 -8.34 28.12
CA PRO A 200 -3.83 -8.78 28.06
C PRO A 200 -3.24 -8.63 26.65
N LYS A 201 -1.98 -8.19 26.58
CA LYS A 201 -1.25 -7.97 25.32
C LYS A 201 -1.20 -9.27 24.53
N PHE A 202 -1.70 -9.25 23.29
CA PHE A 202 -1.40 -10.29 22.31
C PHE A 202 0.06 -10.13 21.87
N GLU A 203 0.98 -10.84 22.51
CA GLU A 203 2.35 -10.98 22.02
C GLU A 203 2.33 -11.71 20.69
N ILE A 204 2.84 -11.06 19.64
CA ILE A 204 2.92 -11.64 18.30
C ILE A 204 4.39 -11.74 17.95
N GLY A 205 4.91 -12.97 17.97
CA GLY A 205 6.12 -13.33 17.23
C GLY A 205 7.46 -12.97 17.87
N GLU A 206 7.54 -12.84 19.20
CA GLU A 206 8.84 -12.81 19.91
C GLU A 206 9.43 -14.21 20.16
N GLN A 207 8.63 -15.28 20.03
CA GLN A 207 9.12 -16.66 20.13
C GLN A 207 9.12 -17.38 18.78
N VAL A 208 9.82 -16.84 17.78
CA VAL A 208 10.44 -17.60 16.66
C VAL A 208 11.68 -16.88 16.13
#